data_AF-T2J8F1-F1
#
_entry.id   AF-T2J8F1-F1
#
_cell.length_a   1.000
_cell.length_b   1.000
_cell.length_c   1.000
_cell.angle_alpha   90.00
_cell.angle_beta   90.00
_cell.angle_gamma   90.00
#
_symmetry.space_group_name_H-M   'P 1'
#
loop_
_entity.id
_entity.type
_entity.pdbx_description
1 polymer ?
#
loop_
_entity_poly.entity_id
_entity_poly.type
_entity_poly.pdbx_seq_one_letter_code
_entity_poly.pdbx_strand_id
1 'polypeptide(L)'
;MPLKVLSAAGYGTISDIAEAIRFAADNKADIINMSLGGGGASQMMEDAINYAHEKGVVIVAAAGNSGLSSASYPSRYAKVIR
;
A
#
# COMPACT_ATOMS: atom_id res chain seq x y z
N MET A 1 -2.75 -2.00 -14.79
CA MET A 1 -3.03 -0.56 -14.56
C MET A 1 -1.90 0.03 -13.70
N PRO A 2 -1.06 0.93 -14.23
CA PRO A 2 -0.03 1.60 -13.43
C PRO A 2 -0.57 2.85 -12.75
N LEU A 3 -0.27 3.05 -11.47
CA LEU A 3 -0.58 4.26 -10.70
C LEU A 3 0.72 4.86 -10.15
N LYS A 4 1.03 6.10 -10.54
CA LYS A 4 2.24 6.79 -10.10
C LYS A 4 1.97 7.53 -8.79
N VAL A 5 2.49 6.98 -7.70
CA VAL A 5 2.35 7.55 -6.34
C VAL A 5 3.68 8.05 -5.76
N LEU A 6 4.79 7.82 -6.46
CA LEU A 6 6.11 8.28 -6.07
C LEU A 6 6.65 9.31 -7.07
N SER A 7 7.31 10.32 -6.53
CA SER A 7 8.09 11.32 -7.26
C SER A 7 9.32 10.70 -7.93
N ALA A 8 10.02 11.47 -8.76
CA ALA A 8 11.26 11.02 -9.41
C ALA A 8 12.37 10.63 -8.43
N ALA A 9 12.33 11.17 -7.20
CA ALA A 9 13.27 10.84 -6.13
C ALA A 9 12.82 9.64 -5.27
N GLY A 10 11.71 8.98 -5.61
CA GLY A 10 11.21 7.80 -4.88
C GLY A 10 10.36 8.12 -3.64
N TYR A 11 10.04 9.40 -3.38
CA TYR A 11 9.19 9.80 -2.26
C TYR A 11 7.73 9.94 -2.68
N GLY A 12 6.81 9.55 -1.81
CA GLY A 12 5.37 9.75 -1.96
C GLY A 12 4.71 10.02 -0.60
N THR A 13 3.48 10.51 -0.64
CA THR A 13 2.71 10.79 0.57
C THR A 13 1.75 9.65 0.89
N ILE A 14 1.36 9.54 2.16
CA ILE A 14 0.34 8.56 2.58
C ILE A 14 -0.99 8.83 1.85
N SER A 15 -1.36 10.10 1.65
CA SER A 15 -2.59 10.48 0.95
C SER A 15 -2.60 10.01 -0.50
N ASP A 16 -1.52 10.22 -1.25
CA ASP A 16 -1.44 9.81 -2.67
C ASP A 16 -1.54 8.27 -2.80
N ILE A 17 -0.88 7.55 -1.90
CA ILE A 17 -0.89 6.08 -1.89
C ILE A 17 -2.29 5.56 -1.51
N ALA A 18 -2.91 6.13 -0.48
CA ALA A 18 -4.25 5.73 -0.02
C ALA A 18 -5.32 5.99 -1.09
N GLU A 19 -5.25 7.14 -1.78
CA GLU A 19 -6.13 7.45 -2.91
C GLU A 19 -5.92 6.47 -4.07
N ALA A 20 -4.67 6.15 -4.41
CA ALA A 20 -4.37 5.19 -5.47
C ALA A 20 -4.85 3.77 -5.15
N ILE A 21 -4.77 3.32 -3.89
CA ILE A 21 -5.33 2.03 -3.46
C ILE A 21 -6.84 1.98 -3.71
N ARG A 22 -7.56 3.03 -3.30
CA ARG A 22 -9.02 3.13 -3.53
C ARG A 22 -9.34 3.17 -5.02
N PHE A 23 -8.62 3.98 -5.78
CA PHE A 23 -8.77 4.06 -7.23
C PHE A 23 -8.55 2.70 -7.91
N ALA A 24 -7.50 1.96 -7.54
CA ALA A 24 -7.24 0.63 -8.08
C ALA A 24 -8.39 -0.35 -7.79
N ALA A 25 -8.90 -0.35 -6.56
CA ALA A 25 -10.01 -1.20 -6.16
C ALA A 25 -11.32 -0.83 -6.88
N ASP A 26 -11.60 0.46 -7.06
CA ASP A 26 -12.76 0.94 -7.84
C ASP A 26 -12.65 0.57 -9.32
N ASN A 27 -11.43 0.52 -9.85
CA ASN A 27 -11.13 0.12 -11.21
C ASN A 27 -10.88 -1.39 -11.37
N LYS A 28 -11.42 -2.20 -10.45
CA LYS A 28 -11.45 -3.67 -10.54
C LYS A 28 -10.05 -4.31 -10.65
N ALA A 29 -9.05 -3.75 -9.99
CA ALA A 29 -7.78 -4.43 -9.84
C ALA A 29 -7.98 -5.73 -9.04
N ASP A 30 -7.50 -6.87 -9.53
CA ASP A 30 -7.49 -8.12 -8.77
C ASP A 30 -6.36 -8.12 -7.72
N ILE A 31 -5.24 -7.47 -8.05
CA ILE A 31 -4.03 -7.40 -7.22
C ILE A 31 -3.47 -5.98 -7.23
N ILE A 32 -3.11 -5.48 -6.05
CA ILE A 32 -2.34 -4.25 -5.86
C ILE A 32 -0.95 -4.63 -5.35
N ASN A 33 0.08 -4.37 -6.19
CA ASN A 33 1.48 -4.56 -5.82
C ASN A 33 2.13 -3.23 -5.46
N MET A 34 2.62 -3.12 -4.22
CA MET A 34 3.26 -1.94 -3.68
C MET A 34 4.73 -2.24 -3.34
N SER A 35 5.62 -2.04 -4.32
CA SER A 35 7.07 -2.10 -4.12
C SER A 35 7.59 -0.82 -3.42
N LEU A 36 6.97 -0.47 -2.31
CA LEU A 36 7.28 0.67 -1.46
C LEU A 36 7.09 0.28 0.00
N GLY A 37 7.71 1.04 0.90
CA GLY A 37 7.55 0.86 2.32
C GLY A 37 8.22 1.99 3.08
N GLY A 38 7.68 2.33 4.25
CA GLY A 38 8.20 3.38 5.11
C GLY A 38 7.10 4.00 5.97
N GLY A 39 7.44 5.11 6.61
CA GLY A 39 6.52 5.82 7.51
C GLY A 39 6.10 5.00 8.74
N GLY A 40 5.00 5.40 9.34
CA GLY A 40 4.38 4.75 10.50
C GLY A 40 2.95 4.31 10.23
N ALA A 41 2.29 3.80 11.27
CA ALA A 41 0.86 3.51 11.22
C ALA A 41 0.08 4.78 10.88
N SER A 42 -0.96 4.63 10.06
CA SER A 42 -1.83 5.71 9.63
C SER A 42 -3.22 5.15 9.38
N GLN A 43 -4.21 5.69 10.08
CA GLN A 43 -5.60 5.30 9.91
C GLN A 43 -6.04 5.42 8.44
N MET A 44 -5.63 6.48 7.76
CA MET A 44 -5.96 6.71 6.34
C MET A 44 -5.45 5.58 5.44
N MET A 45 -4.23 5.10 5.68
CA MET A 45 -3.66 4.00 4.92
C MET A 45 -4.37 2.68 5.24
N GLU A 46 -4.64 2.43 6.52
CA GLU A 46 -5.35 1.23 6.98
C GLU A 46 -6.78 1.16 6.41
N ASP A 47 -7.50 2.28 6.40
CA ASP A 47 -8.85 2.37 5.83
C ASP A 47 -8.85 2.11 4.32
N ALA A 48 -7.85 2.59 3.59
CA ALA A 48 -7.73 2.33 2.16
C ALA A 48 -7.43 0.85 1.87
N ILE A 49 -6.55 0.23 2.68
CA ILE A 49 -6.23 -1.20 2.60
C ILE A 49 -7.46 -2.05 2.90
N ASN A 50 -8.19 -1.73 3.97
CA ASN A 50 -9.42 -2.43 4.33
C ASN A 50 -10.47 -2.31 3.23
N TYR A 51 -10.64 -1.12 2.65
CA TYR A 51 -11.55 -0.90 1.53
C TYR A 51 -11.22 -1.77 0.30
N ALA A 52 -9.94 -1.83 -0.10
CA ALA A 52 -9.52 -2.67 -1.21
C ALA A 52 -9.69 -4.17 -0.89
N HIS A 53 -9.34 -4.58 0.33
CA HIS A 53 -9.51 -5.97 0.77
C HIS A 53 -10.99 -6.38 0.81
N GLU A 54 -11.90 -5.53 1.29
CA GLU A 54 -13.35 -5.78 1.29
C GLU A 54 -13.94 -5.93 -0.11
N LYS A 55 -13.29 -5.33 -1.12
CA LYS A 55 -13.62 -5.52 -2.54
C LYS A 55 -13.02 -6.78 -3.16
N GLY A 56 -12.34 -7.61 -2.35
CA GLY A 56 -11.71 -8.84 -2.81
C GLY A 56 -10.35 -8.64 -3.48
N VAL A 57 -9.75 -7.45 -3.37
CA VAL A 57 -8.45 -7.16 -3.95
C VAL A 57 -7.33 -7.75 -3.08
N VAL A 58 -6.41 -8.47 -3.68
CA VAL A 58 -5.20 -8.96 -3.00
C VAL A 58 -4.17 -7.83 -2.94
N ILE A 59 -3.62 -7.58 -1.76
CA ILE A 59 -2.69 -6.47 -1.52
C ILE A 59 -1.34 -7.04 -1.11
N VAL A 60 -0.28 -6.67 -1.83
CA VAL A 60 1.09 -7.10 -1.59
C VAL A 60 1.96 -5.87 -1.40
N ALA A 61 2.79 -5.84 -0.35
CA ALA A 61 3.73 -4.75 -0.12
C ALA A 61 5.08 -5.23 0.39
N ALA A 62 6.15 -4.55 0.00
CA ALA A 62 7.50 -4.89 0.40
C ALA A 62 7.71 -4.83 1.93
N ALA A 63 8.35 -5.84 2.50
CA ALA A 63 8.69 -5.87 3.93
C ALA A 63 9.66 -4.73 4.35
N GLY A 64 10.44 -4.20 3.41
CA GLY A 64 11.41 -3.13 3.62
C GLY A 64 12.87 -3.60 3.57
N ASN A 65 13.78 -2.66 3.32
CA ASN A 65 15.19 -2.95 3.00
C ASN A 65 16.17 -2.56 4.12
N SER A 66 15.68 -2.33 5.34
CA SER A 66 16.48 -1.85 6.48
C SER A 66 17.08 -2.95 7.35
N GLY A 67 16.86 -4.23 7.02
CA GLY A 67 17.34 -5.37 7.81
C GLY A 67 16.68 -5.50 9.19
N LEU A 68 15.51 -4.88 9.39
CA LEU A 68 14.76 -4.93 10.66
C LEU A 68 13.94 -6.23 10.76
N SER A 69 13.70 -6.69 11.99
CA SER A 69 12.87 -7.87 12.25
C SER A 69 11.37 -7.64 12.01
N SER A 70 10.93 -6.38 12.01
CA SER A 70 9.56 -5.97 11.70
C SER A 70 9.45 -5.40 10.29
N ALA A 71 8.38 -5.78 9.58
CA ALA A 71 8.05 -5.19 8.28
C ALA A 71 7.73 -3.69 8.38
N SER A 72 8.03 -2.95 7.31
CA SER A 72 7.63 -1.55 7.13
C SER A 72 6.13 -1.43 6.87
N TYR A 73 5.55 -0.25 7.10
CA TYR A 73 4.22 0.04 6.58
C TYR A 73 4.27 0.29 5.06
N PRO A 74 3.25 -0.13 4.28
CA PRO A 74 2.00 -0.78 4.69
C PRO A 74 2.06 -2.30 4.87
N SER A 75 3.19 -2.95 4.58
CA SER A 75 3.37 -4.42 4.70
C SER A 75 3.07 -4.99 6.10
N ARG A 76 3.09 -4.13 7.13
CA ARG A 76 2.76 -4.50 8.52
C ARG A 76 1.25 -4.58 8.83
N TYR A 77 0.36 -4.13 7.95
CA TYR A 77 -1.09 -4.24 8.17
C TYR A 77 -1.56 -5.69 7.95
N ALA A 78 -2.53 -6.14 8.76
CA ALA A 78 -2.96 -7.54 8.77
C ALA A 78 -3.54 -8.04 7.44
N LYS A 79 -4.05 -7.13 6.60
CA LYS A 79 -4.66 -7.44 5.29
C LYS A 79 -3.69 -7.34 4.11
N VAL A 80 -2.38 -7.18 4.39
CA VAL A 80 -1.34 -7.05 3.38
C VAL A 80 -0.41 -8.26 3.44
N ILE A 81 -0.08 -8.81 2.27
CA ILE A 81 0.92 -9.87 2.13
C ILE A 81 2.31 -9.23 2.09
N ARG A 82 3.25 -9.81 2.84
CA ARG A 82 4.61 -9.32 3.07
C ARG A 82 5.67 -10.29 2.59
#